data_AF-A0A9E6W0V3-F1
#
_entry.id   AF-A0A9E6W0V3-F1
#
_cell.length_a   1.000
_cell.length_b   1.000
_cell.length_c   1.000
_cell.angle_alpha   90.00
_cell.angle_beta   90.00
_cell.angle_gamma   90.00
#
_symmetry.space_group_name_H-M   'P 1'
#
loop_
_entity.id
_entity.type
_entity.pdbx_description
1 polymer ?
#
loop_
_entity_poly.entity_id
_entity_poly.type
_entity_poly.pdbx_seq_one_letter_code
_entity_poly.pdbx_strand_id
1 'polypeptide(L)'
;MLVWKISIWWYLFAGFWLMAFAILILFFKNLMNGEPFTAIPLTFTMFDNFKLLKGIFLASIIEEIVWVGLILTALQKWFPPLAASFILGIFWYLWWVPIIIYGEAVIPNLPVAILWFHYLGIAATCAWVYYHTKSGLIVAFMQMLTNAVSLVVPILPHLSDMPTYITFIIGKFIVAVLLFMLFGPKPLFRREQKLAY
;
A
#
# COMPACT_ATOMS: atom_id res chain seq x y z
N MET A 1 16.96 -9.93 -2.47
CA MET A 1 15.63 -9.94 -1.81
C MET A 1 15.72 -9.99 -0.29
N LEU A 2 16.57 -10.83 0.32
CA LEU A 2 16.67 -10.96 1.79
C LEU A 2 17.63 -9.95 2.46
N VAL A 3 17.69 -8.72 1.95
CA VAL A 3 18.56 -7.68 2.53
C VAL A 3 17.88 -7.14 3.78
N TRP A 4 18.44 -7.40 4.96
CA TRP A 4 17.88 -6.89 6.23
C TRP A 4 18.69 -5.73 6.82
N LYS A 5 19.95 -5.56 6.42
CA LYS A 5 20.79 -4.44 6.85
C LYS A 5 20.46 -3.20 6.02
N ILE A 6 19.40 -2.50 6.41
CA ILE A 6 19.00 -1.21 5.84
C ILE A 6 18.83 -0.17 6.94
N SER A 7 18.83 1.12 6.57
CA SER A 7 18.67 2.21 7.53
C SER A 7 17.34 2.11 8.29
N ILE A 8 17.37 2.41 9.59
CA ILE A 8 16.20 2.36 10.49
C ILE A 8 15.04 3.23 10.00
N TRP A 9 15.35 4.32 9.29
CA TRP A 9 14.34 5.21 8.70
C TRP A 9 13.41 4.51 7.72
N TRP A 10 13.87 3.45 7.04
CA TRP A 10 13.01 2.64 6.17
C TRP A 10 12.03 1.78 6.94
N TYR A 11 12.39 1.29 8.12
CA TYR A 11 11.48 0.57 9.01
C TYR A 11 10.42 1.51 9.59
N LEU A 12 10.84 2.71 10.00
CA LEU A 12 9.91 3.74 10.47
C LEU A 12 8.95 4.17 9.37
N PHE A 13 9.46 4.44 8.17
CA PHE A 13 8.61 4.74 7.01
C PHE A 13 7.64 3.58 6.76
N ALA A 14 8.15 2.37 6.52
CA ALA A 14 7.35 1.19 6.21
C ALA A 14 6.26 0.92 7.25
N GLY A 15 6.56 1.15 8.53
CA GLY A 15 5.61 0.85 9.59
C GLY A 15 4.58 1.93 9.88
N PHE A 16 4.91 3.20 9.68
CA PHE A 16 4.06 4.29 10.17
C PHE A 16 3.47 5.17 9.08
N TRP A 17 3.99 5.17 7.85
CA TRP A 17 3.57 6.14 6.85
C TRP A 17 2.06 6.09 6.55
N LEU A 18 1.50 4.89 6.38
CA LEU A 18 0.09 4.73 6.02
C LEU A 18 -0.83 5.00 7.20
N MET A 19 -0.41 4.58 8.40
CA MET A 19 -1.12 4.86 9.66
C MET A 19 -1.20 6.37 9.89
N ALA A 20 -0.06 7.07 9.80
CA ALA A 20 0.03 8.51 9.91
C ALA A 20 -0.84 9.21 8.86
N PHE A 21 -0.82 8.72 7.62
CA PHE A 21 -1.65 9.27 6.55
C PHE A 21 -3.14 9.09 6.82
N ALA A 22 -3.58 7.91 7.27
CA ALA A 22 -4.99 7.65 7.61
C ALA A 22 -5.47 8.54 8.76
N ILE A 23 -4.66 8.67 9.81
CA ILE A 23 -4.92 9.56 10.96
C ILE A 23 -5.03 11.02 10.50
N LEU A 24 -4.13 11.45 9.60
CA LEU A 24 -4.15 12.80 9.05
C LEU A 24 -5.43 13.10 8.26
N ILE A 25 -5.91 12.16 7.45
CA ILE A 25 -7.18 12.30 6.72
C ILE A 25 -8.36 12.46 7.68
N LEU A 26 -8.45 11.62 8.71
CA LEU A 26 -9.51 11.70 9.72
C LEU A 26 -9.44 13.00 10.53
N PHE A 27 -8.22 13.45 10.85
CA PHE A 27 -8.01 14.73 11.52
C PHE A 27 -8.53 15.89 10.66
N PHE A 28 -8.19 15.95 9.38
CA PHE A 28 -8.69 17.00 8.49
C PHE A 28 -10.20 16.93 8.29
N LYS A 29 -10.78 15.73 8.22
CA LYS A 29 -12.24 15.54 8.18
C LYS A 29 -12.90 16.21 9.41
N ASN A 30 -12.43 15.89 10.61
CA ASN A 30 -13.01 16.43 11.84
C ASN A 30 -12.88 17.96 11.88
N LEU A 31 -11.71 18.49 11.46
CA LEU A 31 -11.49 19.92 11.37
C LEU A 31 -12.47 20.59 10.39
N MET A 32 -12.72 20.01 9.22
CA MET A 32 -13.65 20.53 8.22
C MET A 32 -15.11 20.48 8.68
N ASN A 33 -15.46 19.49 9.49
CA ASN A 33 -16.81 19.34 10.05
C ASN A 33 -17.04 20.22 11.30
N GLY A 34 -16.02 20.93 11.77
CA GLY A 34 -16.08 21.70 13.02
C GLY A 34 -16.24 20.81 14.26
N GLU A 35 -15.89 19.52 14.16
CA GLU A 35 -15.94 18.62 15.30
C GLU A 35 -14.80 18.92 16.27
N PRO A 36 -15.04 18.84 17.59
CA PRO A 36 -13.99 19.01 18.58
C PRO A 36 -12.88 17.99 18.34
N PHE A 37 -11.67 18.33 18.75
CA PHE A 37 -10.52 17.43 18.69
C PHE A 37 -10.73 16.26 19.65
N THR A 38 -11.44 15.24 19.18
CA THR A 38 -11.69 13.99 19.88
C THR A 38 -10.63 12.98 19.49
N ALA A 39 -10.35 12.04 20.39
CA ALA A 39 -9.47 10.93 20.09
C ALA A 39 -10.07 10.09 18.95
N ILE A 40 -9.29 9.87 17.89
CA ILE A 40 -9.65 8.91 16.84
C ILE A 40 -9.71 7.52 17.49
N PRO A 41 -10.86 6.82 17.44
CA PRO A 41 -11.03 5.56 18.14
C PRO A 41 -10.29 4.45 17.39
N LEU A 42 -9.02 4.24 17.73
CA LEU A 42 -8.23 3.12 17.24
C LEU A 42 -8.72 1.83 17.88
N THR A 43 -8.81 0.77 17.09
CA THR A 43 -9.16 -0.58 17.57
C THR A 43 -7.99 -1.54 17.40
N PHE A 44 -7.83 -2.43 18.37
CA PHE A 44 -6.74 -3.40 18.40
C PHE A 44 -7.24 -4.84 18.51
N THR A 45 -8.55 -5.06 18.29
CA THR A 45 -9.22 -6.36 18.41
C THR A 45 -8.64 -7.43 17.48
N MET A 46 -7.98 -7.04 16.39
CA MET A 46 -7.28 -7.98 15.52
C MET A 46 -6.20 -8.77 16.28
N PHE A 47 -5.60 -8.19 17.32
CA PHE A 47 -4.56 -8.86 18.11
C PHE A 47 -5.09 -10.00 18.97
N ASP A 48 -6.39 -9.99 19.30
CA ASP A 48 -7.05 -11.06 20.04
C ASP A 48 -7.35 -12.28 19.15
N ASN A 49 -7.29 -12.11 17.82
CA ASN A 49 -7.60 -13.16 16.85
C ASN A 49 -6.32 -13.72 16.20
N PHE A 50 -5.74 -14.74 16.82
CA PHE A 50 -4.54 -15.40 16.32
C PHE A 50 -4.66 -15.94 14.88
N LYS A 51 -5.85 -16.43 14.49
CA LYS A 51 -6.08 -16.93 13.12
C LYS A 51 -5.98 -15.78 12.10
N LEU A 52 -6.59 -14.64 12.41
CA LEU A 52 -6.53 -13.45 11.57
C LEU A 52 -5.09 -12.91 11.46
N LEU A 53 -4.38 -12.78 12.59
CA LEU A 53 -2.98 -12.35 12.60
C LEU A 53 -2.09 -13.26 11.75
N LYS A 54 -2.22 -14.58 11.92
CA LYS A 54 -1.50 -15.58 11.13
C LYS A 54 -1.83 -15.45 9.64
N GLY A 55 -3.10 -15.23 9.30
CA GLY A 55 -3.57 -15.01 7.94
C GLY A 55 -2.92 -13.78 7.30
N ILE A 56 -2.96 -12.63 7.99
CA ILE A 56 -2.34 -11.38 7.51
C ILE A 56 -0.83 -11.56 7.31
N PHE A 57 -0.14 -12.20 8.27
CA PHE A 57 1.29 -12.45 8.18
C PHE A 57 1.64 -13.32 6.97
N LEU A 58 0.97 -14.46 6.80
CA LEU A 58 1.25 -15.39 5.70
C LEU A 58 0.89 -14.78 4.34
N ALA A 59 -0.30 -14.16 4.24
CA ALA A 59 -0.73 -13.51 3.01
C ALA A 59 0.27 -12.43 2.58
N SER A 60 0.70 -11.56 3.51
CA SER A 60 1.64 -10.49 3.20
C SER A 60 3.00 -11.01 2.72
N ILE A 61 3.51 -12.11 3.29
CA ILE A 61 4.77 -12.69 2.83
C ILE A 61 4.61 -13.34 1.44
N ILE A 62 3.56 -14.13 1.24
CA ILE A 62 3.32 -14.84 -0.02
C ILE A 62 3.07 -13.85 -1.15
N GLU A 63 2.18 -12.87 -0.92
CA GLU A 63 1.87 -11.81 -1.88
C GLU A 63 3.14 -11.07 -2.28
N GLU A 64 4.03 -10.74 -1.34
CA GLU A 64 5.23 -9.96 -1.64
C GLU A 64 6.30 -10.75 -2.37
N ILE A 65 6.40 -12.06 -2.15
CA ILE A 65 7.25 -12.95 -2.96
C ILE A 65 6.77 -12.95 -4.42
N VAL A 66 5.45 -13.02 -4.63
CA VAL A 66 4.86 -13.11 -5.97
C VAL A 66 4.86 -11.75 -6.67
N TRP A 67 4.25 -10.73 -6.08
CA TRP A 67 4.05 -9.43 -6.70
C TRP A 67 5.34 -8.64 -6.85
N VAL A 68 6.13 -8.52 -5.78
CA VAL A 68 7.37 -7.74 -5.80
C VAL A 68 8.56 -8.61 -6.17
N GLY A 69 8.66 -9.81 -5.60
CA GLY A 69 9.77 -10.70 -5.89
C GLY A 69 9.82 -11.15 -7.35
N LEU A 70 8.72 -11.70 -7.87
CA LEU A 70 8.68 -12.27 -9.21
C LEU A 70 8.21 -11.27 -10.26
N ILE A 71 7.02 -10.69 -10.09
CA ILE A 71 6.35 -9.94 -11.17
C ILE A 71 6.99 -8.56 -11.35
N LEU A 72 7.17 -7.78 -10.28
CA LEU A 72 7.79 -6.46 -10.38
C LEU A 72 9.20 -6.52 -10.95
N THR A 73 10.04 -7.45 -10.46
CA THR A 73 11.41 -7.59 -10.96
C THR A 73 11.44 -8.00 -12.43
N ALA A 74 10.50 -8.83 -12.89
CA ALA A 74 10.36 -9.18 -14.30
C ALA A 74 9.90 -7.98 -15.15
N LEU A 75 8.90 -7.22 -14.69
CA LEU A 75 8.40 -6.03 -15.38
C LEU A 75 9.47 -4.94 -15.49
N GLN A 76 10.29 -4.74 -14.45
CA GLN A 76 11.39 -3.76 -14.45
C GLN A 76 12.49 -4.07 -15.47
N LYS A 77 12.53 -5.28 -16.07
CA LYS A 77 13.42 -5.59 -17.20
C LYS A 77 12.98 -4.90 -18.49
N TRP A 78 11.74 -4.44 -18.58
CA TRP A 78 11.13 -3.90 -19.80
C TRP A 78 10.59 -2.49 -19.59
N PHE A 79 10.12 -2.17 -18.39
CA PHE A 79 9.48 -0.90 -18.07
C PHE A 79 10.25 -0.12 -16.99
N PRO A 80 10.20 1.23 -17.02
CA PRO A 80 10.65 2.06 -15.91
C PRO A 80 9.95 1.68 -14.59
N PRO A 81 10.58 1.91 -13.42
CA PRO A 81 10.04 1.46 -12.13
C PRO A 81 8.61 1.90 -11.82
N LEU A 82 8.26 3.15 -12.14
CA LEU A 82 6.88 3.65 -11.93
C LEU A 82 5.89 2.94 -12.86
N ALA A 83 6.19 2.85 -14.16
CA ALA A 83 5.34 2.14 -15.12
C ALA A 83 5.19 0.65 -14.77
N ALA A 84 6.28 -0.03 -14.40
CA ALA A 84 6.25 -1.42 -13.93
C ALA A 84 5.34 -1.58 -12.71
N SER A 85 5.38 -0.64 -11.77
CA SER A 85 4.53 -0.68 -10.57
C SER A 85 3.05 -0.45 -10.86
N PHE A 86 2.69 0.38 -11.85
CA PHE A 86 1.30 0.56 -12.25
C PHE A 86 0.75 -0.66 -12.99
N ILE A 87 1.53 -1.25 -13.88
CA ILE A 87 1.17 -2.51 -14.54
C ILE A 87 0.92 -3.58 -13.46
N LEU A 88 1.82 -3.69 -12.48
CA LEU A 88 1.65 -4.59 -11.34
C LEU A 88 0.35 -4.30 -10.57
N GLY A 89 0.07 -3.04 -10.25
CA GLY A 89 -1.13 -2.64 -9.52
C GLY A 89 -2.43 -3.00 -10.24
N ILE A 90 -2.45 -2.97 -11.59
CA ILE A 90 -3.59 -3.44 -12.38
C ILE A 90 -3.78 -4.96 -12.19
N PHE A 91 -2.73 -5.76 -12.32
CA PHE A 91 -2.83 -7.21 -12.11
C PHE A 91 -3.26 -7.55 -10.69
N TRP A 92 -2.75 -6.82 -9.69
CA TRP A 92 -3.10 -7.01 -8.29
C TRP A 92 -4.56 -6.66 -8.02
N TYR A 93 -5.06 -5.56 -8.60
CA TYR A 93 -6.48 -5.21 -8.56
C TYR A 93 -7.35 -6.32 -9.19
N LEU A 94 -7.00 -6.77 -10.39
CA LEU A 94 -7.75 -7.81 -11.09
C LEU A 94 -7.76 -9.14 -10.33
N TRP A 95 -6.70 -9.45 -9.58
CA TRP A 95 -6.68 -10.62 -8.69
C TRP A 95 -7.65 -10.48 -7.51
N TRP A 96 -7.82 -9.29 -6.96
CA TRP A 96 -8.70 -9.03 -5.83
C TRP A 96 -10.19 -8.89 -6.20
N VAL A 97 -10.50 -8.43 -7.41
CA VAL A 97 -11.87 -8.20 -7.87
C VAL A 97 -12.78 -9.44 -7.67
N PRO A 98 -12.40 -10.66 -8.11
CA PRO A 98 -13.21 -11.86 -7.89
C PRO A 98 -13.45 -12.13 -6.39
N ILE A 99 -12.40 -12.01 -5.55
CA ILE A 99 -12.48 -12.27 -4.11
C ILE A 99 -13.54 -11.38 -3.45
N ILE A 100 -13.60 -10.12 -3.86
CA ILE A 100 -14.58 -9.15 -3.34
C ILE A 100 -15.98 -9.47 -3.86
N ILE A 101 -16.14 -9.78 -5.15
CA ILE A 101 -17.44 -10.09 -5.75
C ILE A 101 -18.06 -11.36 -5.14
N TYR A 102 -17.24 -12.37 -4.82
CA TYR A 102 -17.69 -13.60 -4.17
C TYR A 102 -17.91 -13.46 -2.65
N GLY A 103 -17.64 -12.29 -2.06
CA GLY A 103 -17.84 -12.06 -0.63
C GLY A 103 -16.80 -12.73 0.28
N GLU A 104 -15.67 -13.17 -0.28
CA GLU A 104 -14.59 -13.86 0.43
C GLU A 104 -13.51 -12.90 0.95
N ALA A 105 -13.70 -11.59 0.74
CA ALA A 105 -12.77 -10.58 1.22
C ALA A 105 -12.83 -10.45 2.75
N VAL A 106 -11.66 -10.31 3.39
CA VAL A 106 -11.53 -10.04 4.83
C VAL A 106 -12.33 -8.79 5.24
N ILE A 107 -12.35 -7.79 4.35
CA ILE A 107 -13.17 -6.59 4.51
C ILE A 107 -14.35 -6.71 3.55
N PRO A 108 -15.59 -6.88 4.06
CA PRO A 108 -16.76 -7.04 3.21
C PRO A 108 -17.17 -5.72 2.55
N ASN A 109 -17.87 -5.82 1.42
CA ASN A 109 -18.53 -4.71 0.73
C ASN A 109 -17.60 -3.54 0.34
N LEU A 110 -16.35 -3.84 -0.02
CA LEU A 110 -15.45 -2.80 -0.53
C LEU A 110 -15.89 -2.30 -1.91
N PRO A 111 -15.85 -0.98 -2.15
CA PRO A 111 -16.24 -0.40 -3.44
C PRO A 111 -15.20 -0.69 -4.52
N VAL A 112 -15.50 -1.69 -5.35
CA VAL A 112 -14.60 -2.19 -6.40
C VAL A 112 -14.08 -1.08 -7.32
N ALA A 113 -14.94 -0.14 -7.71
CA ALA A 113 -14.61 0.92 -8.66
C ALA A 113 -13.52 1.91 -8.21
N ILE A 114 -13.28 2.08 -6.90
CA ILE A 114 -12.21 2.95 -6.39
C ILE A 114 -10.96 2.17 -6.01
N LEU A 115 -11.07 0.85 -5.81
CA LEU A 115 -9.97 0.01 -5.36
C LEU A 115 -8.81 -0.09 -6.34
N TRP A 116 -9.01 0.14 -7.64
CA TRP A 116 -7.88 0.16 -8.57
C TRP A 116 -6.83 1.21 -8.18
N PHE A 117 -7.22 2.40 -7.72
CA PHE A 117 -6.29 3.39 -7.18
C PHE A 117 -5.59 2.90 -5.91
N HIS A 118 -6.28 2.11 -5.07
CA HIS A 118 -5.68 1.50 -3.90
C HIS A 118 -4.53 0.58 -4.31
N TYR A 119 -4.74 -0.29 -5.30
CA TYR A 119 -3.73 -1.25 -5.76
C TYR A 119 -2.61 -0.59 -6.55
N LEU A 120 -2.90 0.42 -7.37
CA LEU A 120 -1.87 1.24 -8.00
C LEU A 120 -0.99 1.95 -6.98
N GLY A 121 -1.59 2.54 -5.95
CA GLY A 121 -0.86 3.27 -4.91
C GLY A 121 0.02 2.37 -4.06
N ILE A 122 -0.47 1.19 -3.67
CA ILE A 122 0.34 0.25 -2.87
C ILE A 122 1.44 -0.40 -3.70
N ALA A 123 1.14 -0.84 -4.93
CA ALA A 123 2.16 -1.41 -5.83
C ALA A 123 3.27 -0.39 -6.12
N ALA A 124 2.93 0.87 -6.36
CA ALA A 124 3.89 1.96 -6.51
C ALA A 124 4.71 2.16 -5.23
N THR A 125 4.08 2.25 -4.05
CA THR A 125 4.82 2.46 -2.80
C THR A 125 5.76 1.28 -2.50
N CYS A 126 5.32 0.04 -2.71
CA CYS A 126 6.15 -1.16 -2.61
C CYS A 126 7.32 -1.12 -3.58
N ALA A 127 7.08 -0.76 -4.84
CA ALA A 127 8.13 -0.62 -5.83
C ALA A 127 9.14 0.49 -5.50
N TRP A 128 8.68 1.60 -4.92
CA TRP A 128 9.53 2.72 -4.50
C TRP A 128 10.43 2.33 -3.32
N VAL A 129 9.88 1.66 -2.30
CA VAL A 129 10.66 1.13 -1.17
C VAL A 129 11.65 0.08 -1.66
N TYR A 130 11.21 -0.86 -2.49
CA TYR A 130 12.08 -1.89 -3.07
C TYR A 130 13.21 -1.27 -3.90
N TYR A 131 12.91 -0.22 -4.66
CA TYR A 131 13.92 0.47 -5.48
C TYR A 131 15.07 1.02 -4.63
N HIS A 132 14.77 1.64 -3.48
CA HIS A 132 15.77 2.24 -2.60
C HIS A 132 16.50 1.24 -1.70
N THR A 133 15.81 0.19 -1.28
CA THR A 133 16.34 -0.74 -0.26
C THR A 133 16.87 -2.04 -0.85
N LYS A 134 16.43 -2.41 -2.06
CA LYS A 134 16.62 -3.74 -2.68
C LYS A 134 16.22 -4.92 -1.78
N SER A 135 15.36 -4.63 -0.80
CA SER A 135 14.90 -5.57 0.22
C SER A 135 13.44 -5.91 -0.01
N GLY A 136 13.15 -7.20 -0.19
CA GLY A 136 11.77 -7.69 -0.15
C GLY A 136 11.26 -7.83 1.28
N LEU A 137 12.15 -7.95 2.28
CA LEU A 137 11.76 -8.10 3.68
C LEU A 137 11.08 -6.84 4.22
N ILE A 138 11.62 -5.66 3.92
CA ILE A 138 11.01 -4.39 4.35
C ILE A 138 9.69 -4.13 3.64
N VAL A 139 9.55 -4.60 2.40
CA VAL A 139 8.31 -4.46 1.64
C VAL A 139 7.25 -5.41 2.21
N ALA A 140 7.61 -6.66 2.52
CA ALA A 140 6.75 -7.59 3.25
C ALA A 140 6.29 -7.06 4.60
N PHE A 141 7.21 -6.45 5.36
CA PHE A 141 6.88 -5.78 6.60
C PHE A 141 5.91 -4.60 6.40
N MET A 142 6.15 -3.76 5.38
CA MET A 142 5.26 -2.65 5.03
C MET A 142 3.86 -3.14 4.63
N GLN A 143 3.77 -4.23 3.87
CA GLN A 143 2.51 -4.77 3.41
C GLN A 143 1.70 -5.38 4.55
N MET A 144 2.37 -6.09 5.46
CA MET A 144 1.75 -6.60 6.69
C MET A 144 1.13 -5.47 7.50
N LEU A 145 1.85 -4.37 7.68
CA LEU A 145 1.35 -3.22 8.42
C LEU A 145 0.27 -2.46 7.65
N THR A 146 0.38 -2.37 6.33
CA THR A 146 -0.66 -1.79 5.45
C THR A 146 -1.98 -2.54 5.58
N ASN A 147 -1.94 -3.88 5.57
CA ASN A 147 -3.11 -4.72 5.78
C ASN A 147 -3.73 -4.52 7.17
N ALA A 148 -2.90 -4.25 8.18
CA ALA A 148 -3.37 -3.94 9.53
C ALA A 148 -3.99 -2.55 9.67
N VAL A 149 -3.52 -1.52 8.94
CA VAL A 149 -4.04 -0.14 9.10
C VAL A 149 -5.55 -0.08 8.90
N SER A 150 -6.08 -0.75 7.87
CA SER A 150 -7.52 -0.77 7.60
C SER A 150 -8.35 -1.45 8.69
N LEU A 151 -7.72 -2.27 9.53
CA LEU A 151 -8.36 -2.96 10.67
C LEU A 151 -8.23 -2.18 11.97
N VAL A 152 -7.22 -1.30 12.08
CA VAL A 152 -6.92 -0.53 13.30
C VAL A 152 -7.53 0.87 13.26
N VAL A 153 -7.48 1.53 12.10
CA VAL A 153 -7.96 2.90 11.91
C VAL A 153 -9.37 2.87 11.31
N PRO A 154 -10.32 3.67 11.82
CA PRO A 154 -11.70 3.68 11.32
C PRO A 154 -11.82 4.44 9.98
N ILE A 155 -11.08 4.03 8.96
CA ILE A 155 -11.04 4.67 7.64
C ILE A 155 -11.97 4.00 6.63
N LEU A 156 -12.46 2.80 6.93
CA LEU A 156 -13.34 2.04 6.05
C LEU A 156 -14.71 2.73 5.88
N PRO A 157 -15.42 2.53 4.75
CA PRO A 157 -16.67 3.21 4.47
C PRO A 157 -17.76 3.03 5.55
N HIS A 158 -17.81 1.85 6.18
CA HIS A 158 -18.77 1.53 7.23
C HIS A 158 -18.38 2.07 8.62
N LEU A 159 -17.14 2.54 8.80
CA LEU A 159 -16.62 3.10 10.05
C LEU A 159 -16.51 4.63 10.02
N SER A 160 -16.28 5.22 8.84
CA SER A 160 -16.20 6.67 8.65
C SER A 160 -17.31 7.18 7.73
N ASP A 161 -17.07 7.16 6.42
CA ASP A 161 -18.02 7.42 5.35
C ASP A 161 -17.33 7.17 4.00
N MET A 162 -18.11 7.14 2.92
CA MET A 162 -17.58 6.90 1.58
C MET A 162 -16.63 8.00 1.08
N PRO A 163 -16.93 9.31 1.21
CA PRO A 163 -16.00 10.38 0.81
C PRO A 163 -14.62 10.31 1.49
N THR A 164 -14.58 10.01 2.78
CA THR A 164 -13.35 9.88 3.57
C THR A 164 -12.52 8.71 3.05
N TYR A 165 -13.16 7.57 2.81
CA TYR A 165 -12.49 6.39 2.25
C TYR A 165 -11.93 6.65 0.83
N ILE A 166 -12.69 7.32 -0.03
CA ILE A 166 -12.22 7.72 -1.37
C ILE A 166 -11.01 8.66 -1.24
N THR A 167 -11.09 9.66 -0.37
CA THR A 167 -10.00 10.62 -0.11
C THR A 167 -8.73 9.89 0.36
N PHE A 168 -8.87 8.93 1.26
CA PHE A 168 -7.76 8.09 1.72
C PHE A 168 -7.13 7.29 0.56
N ILE A 169 -7.93 6.63 -0.27
CA ILE A 169 -7.40 5.85 -1.41
C ILE A 169 -6.69 6.74 -2.43
N ILE A 170 -7.35 7.81 -2.89
CA ILE A 170 -6.80 8.70 -3.91
C ILE A 170 -5.57 9.39 -3.35
N GLY A 171 -5.63 9.87 -2.11
CA GLY A 171 -4.51 10.48 -1.43
C GLY A 171 -3.31 9.55 -1.31
N LYS A 172 -3.53 8.28 -0.94
CA LYS A 172 -2.48 7.24 -0.92
C LYS A 172 -1.82 7.06 -2.29
N PHE A 173 -2.63 7.00 -3.36
CA PHE A 173 -2.13 6.93 -4.73
C PHE A 173 -1.30 8.17 -5.11
N ILE A 174 -1.79 9.37 -4.80
CA ILE A 174 -1.06 10.62 -5.05
C ILE A 174 0.27 10.63 -4.30
N VAL A 175 0.30 10.24 -3.03
CA VAL A 175 1.55 10.13 -2.25
C VAL A 175 2.53 9.20 -2.94
N ALA A 176 2.10 8.03 -3.40
CA ALA A 176 2.97 7.09 -4.11
C ALA A 176 3.57 7.70 -5.39
N VAL A 177 2.77 8.44 -6.16
CA VAL A 177 3.23 9.17 -7.36
C VAL A 177 4.23 10.25 -6.99
N LEU A 178 3.95 11.06 -5.96
CA LEU A 178 4.84 12.12 -5.50
C LEU A 178 6.18 11.57 -5.00
N LEU A 179 6.18 10.43 -4.29
CA LEU A 179 7.41 9.76 -3.87
C LEU A 179 8.32 9.41 -5.06
N PHE A 180 7.74 8.93 -6.16
CA PHE A 180 8.49 8.70 -7.40
C PHE A 180 8.93 9.99 -8.08
N MET A 181 8.06 11.00 -8.16
CA MET A 181 8.40 12.27 -8.81
C MET A 181 9.56 12.99 -8.12
N LEU A 182 9.57 12.96 -6.78
CA LEU A 182 10.55 13.68 -5.97
C LEU A 182 11.82 12.86 -5.72
N PHE A 183 11.67 11.55 -5.47
CA PHE A 183 12.77 10.69 -5.00
C PHE A 183 12.98 9.43 -5.86
N GLY A 184 12.25 9.27 -6.95
CA GLY A 184 12.35 8.11 -7.83
C GLY A 184 13.52 8.16 -8.82
N PRO A 185 13.80 7.03 -9.48
CA PRO A 185 14.78 6.96 -10.57
C PRO A 185 14.38 7.87 -11.74
N LYS A 186 15.35 8.60 -12.29
CA LYS A 186 15.19 9.36 -13.54
C LYS A 186 15.78 8.54 -14.71
N PRO A 187 15.11 8.47 -15.87
CA PRO A 187 13.81 9.04 -16.21
C PRO A 187 12.64 8.18 -15.67
N LEU A 188 11.54 8.83 -15.27
CA LEU A 188 10.38 8.14 -14.68
C LEU A 188 9.59 7.30 -15.68
N PHE A 189 9.59 7.69 -16.95
CA PHE A 189 8.80 7.07 -18.03
C PHE A 189 9.63 6.59 -19.22
N ARG A 190 10.94 6.89 -19.25
CA ARG A 190 11.84 6.50 -20.34
C ARG A 190 12.99 5.66 -19.77
N ARG A 191 13.28 4.52 -20.38
CA ARG A 191 14.48 3.74 -20.03
C ARG A 191 15.67 4.42 -20.71
N GLU A 192 16.70 4.82 -19.97
CA GLU A 192 18.00 5.05 -20.59
C GLU A 192 18.48 3.69 -21.11
N GLN A 193 18.44 3.50 -22.42
CA GLN A 193 19.21 2.46 -23.06
C GLN A 193 20.68 2.83 -22.87
N LYS A 194 21.32 2.27 -21.84
CA LYS A 194 22.78 2.10 -21.91
C LYS A 194 23.01 1.16 -23.09
N LEU A 195 23.36 1.73 -24.24
CA LEU A 195 23.95 1.00 -25.35
C LEU A 195 25.22 0.35 -24.80
N ALA A 196 25.13 -0.93 -24.44
CA ALA A 196 26.29 -1.74 -24.19
C ALA A 196 26.91 -2.02 -25.57
N TYR A 197 27.94 -1.24 -25.90
CA TYR A 197 28.96 -1.66 -26.86
C TYR A 197 30.06 -2.39 -26.08
#